data_AF-A0A954I743-F1
#
_entry.id   AF-A0A954I743-F1
#
_cell.length_a   1.000
_cell.length_b   1.000
_cell.length_c   1.000
_cell.angle_alpha   90.00
_cell.angle_beta   90.00
_cell.angle_gamma   90.00
#
_symmetry.space_group_name_H-M   'P 1'
#
loop_
_entity.id
_entity.type
_entity.pdbx_description
1 polymer ?
#
loop_
_entity_poly.entity_id
_entity_poly.type
_entity_poly.pdbx_seq_one_letter_code
_entity_poly.pdbx_strand_id
1 'polypeptide(L)'
;SLNPHAGEHGLFGDEEGRIIEPAVAAEHAAGIDVRGPWPADTLVRSAIVDARYDGLVAMYHEQGHIPFKLIGFDRAVNVTLGLPIVRTSPSHGTAFDIAWQGIARPEGMCGAMLTAARLVHSVDACKHR
;
A
#
# COMPACT_ATOMS: atom_id res chain seq x y z
N SER A 1 -3.35 12.08 3.12
CA SER A 1 -4.07 13.25 2.59
C SER A 1 -3.82 13.36 1.10
N LEU A 2 -4.57 14.19 0.38
CA LEU A 2 -4.26 14.55 -1.01
C LEU A 2 -3.28 15.72 -1.04
N ASN A 3 -3.59 16.77 -0.30
CA ASN A 3 -2.82 18.00 -0.25
C ASN A 3 -1.65 17.92 0.76
N PRO A 4 -0.60 18.72 0.56
CA PRO A 4 0.45 18.93 1.56
C PRO A 4 -0.17 19.33 2.90
N HIS A 5 0.42 18.86 4.01
CA HIS A 5 -0.07 19.18 5.36
C HIS A 5 -1.56 18.86 5.58
N ALA A 6 -2.12 17.91 4.84
CA ALA A 6 -3.56 17.61 4.85
C ALA A 6 -4.44 18.84 4.60
N GLY A 7 -4.03 19.68 3.65
CA GLY A 7 -4.78 20.87 3.24
C GLY A 7 -4.57 22.08 4.13
N GLU A 8 -3.87 21.94 5.28
CA GLU A 8 -3.59 23.03 6.24
C GLU A 8 -4.86 23.87 6.53
N HIS A 9 -5.92 23.19 6.99
CA HIS A 9 -7.23 23.80 7.26
C HIS A 9 -7.85 24.55 6.06
N GLY A 10 -7.59 24.09 4.83
CA GLY A 10 -8.11 24.68 3.60
C GLY A 10 -7.14 25.64 2.91
N LEU A 11 -6.00 25.98 3.52
CA LEU A 11 -5.02 26.90 2.93
C LEU A 11 -4.30 26.30 1.70
N PHE A 12 -4.17 24.97 1.64
CA PHE A 12 -3.49 24.25 0.56
C PHE A 12 -4.42 23.36 -0.28
N GLY A 13 -5.73 23.64 -0.25
CA GLY A 13 -6.77 22.83 -0.89
C GLY A 13 -7.82 22.35 0.11
N ASP A 14 -9.01 22.01 -0.37
CA ASP A 14 -10.18 21.70 0.46
C ASP A 14 -10.65 20.24 0.37
N GLU A 15 -9.95 19.41 -0.42
CA GLU A 15 -10.33 18.04 -0.70
C GLU A 15 -10.36 17.16 0.57
N GLU A 16 -9.51 17.46 1.56
CA GLU A 16 -9.54 16.78 2.86
C GLU A 16 -10.90 16.93 3.53
N GLY A 17 -11.35 18.17 3.78
CA GLY A 17 -12.62 18.42 4.46
C GLY A 17 -13.83 18.07 3.59
N ARG A 18 -13.74 18.29 2.27
CA ARG A 18 -14.87 18.10 1.35
C ARG A 18 -15.11 16.64 0.96
N ILE A 19 -14.06 15.82 0.89
CA ILE A 19 -14.12 14.46 0.33
C ILE A 19 -13.56 13.42 1.31
N ILE A 20 -12.36 13.63 1.82
CA ILE A 20 -11.61 12.55 2.50
C ILE A 20 -12.08 12.35 3.94
N GLU A 21 -12.24 13.41 4.72
CA GLU A 21 -12.77 13.37 6.10
C GLU A 21 -14.16 12.72 6.16
N PRO A 22 -15.14 13.10 5.30
CA PRO A 22 -16.42 12.41 5.24
C PRO A 22 -16.30 10.91 4.94
N ALA A 23 -15.41 10.52 4.02
CA ALA A 23 -15.19 9.12 3.68
C ALA A 23 -14.61 8.32 4.86
N VAL A 24 -13.60 8.88 5.55
CA VAL A 24 -13.03 8.26 6.76
C VAL A 24 -14.09 8.11 7.85
N ALA A 25 -14.91 9.14 8.08
CA ALA A 25 -15.99 9.09 9.06
C ALA A 25 -17.05 8.02 8.74
N ALA A 26 -17.41 7.88 7.46
CA ALA A 26 -18.37 6.88 7.00
C ALA A 26 -17.86 5.44 7.22
N GLU A 27 -16.61 5.16 6.86
CA GLU A 27 -15.99 3.84 7.05
C GLU A 27 -15.75 3.52 8.53
N HIS A 28 -15.39 4.52 9.33
CA HIS A 28 -15.30 4.36 10.78
C HIS A 28 -16.67 4.03 11.40
N ALA A 29 -17.75 4.68 10.95
CA ALA A 29 -19.12 4.33 11.35
C ALA A 29 -19.55 2.94 10.89
N ALA A 30 -18.98 2.43 9.79
CA ALA A 30 -19.16 1.06 9.32
C ALA A 30 -18.32 0.02 10.10
N GLY A 31 -17.52 0.45 11.09
CA GLY A 31 -16.74 -0.42 11.97
C GLY A 31 -15.32 -0.72 11.48
N ILE A 32 -14.83 -0.02 10.46
CA ILE A 32 -13.43 -0.13 10.01
C ILE A 32 -12.56 0.80 10.85
N ASP A 33 -11.47 0.30 11.45
CA ASP A 33 -10.47 1.15 12.14
C ASP A 33 -9.63 1.90 11.10
N VAL A 34 -10.22 2.96 10.54
CA VAL A 34 -9.56 3.89 9.62
C VAL A 34 -9.41 5.25 10.29
N ARG A 35 -8.24 5.87 10.11
CA ARG A 35 -7.88 7.15 10.73
C ARG A 35 -7.24 8.07 9.71
N GLY A 36 -7.57 9.35 9.75
CA GLY A 36 -7.02 10.38 8.86
C GLY A 36 -8.05 11.46 8.53
N PRO A 37 -7.77 12.32 7.53
CA PRO A 37 -6.57 12.33 6.69
C PRO A 37 -5.33 12.83 7.45
N TRP A 38 -4.19 12.16 7.22
CA TRP A 38 -2.89 12.58 7.77
C TRP A 38 -1.99 13.16 6.68
N PRO A 39 -1.10 14.12 7.00
CA PRO A 39 0.01 14.51 6.12
C PRO A 39 0.87 13.29 5.76
N ALA A 40 1.14 13.12 4.47
CA ALA A 40 1.78 11.90 3.96
C ALA A 40 3.19 11.67 4.52
N ASP A 41 3.99 12.73 4.67
CA ASP A 41 5.34 12.73 5.22
C ASP A 41 5.36 12.22 6.68
N THR A 42 4.45 12.72 7.51
CA THR A 42 4.33 12.33 8.91
C THR A 42 3.80 10.90 9.03
N LEU A 43 2.81 10.54 8.21
CA LEU A 43 2.23 9.20 8.20
C LEU A 43 3.26 8.14 7.84
N VAL A 44 4.00 8.33 6.75
CA VAL A 44 5.04 7.41 6.29
C VAL A 44 6.10 7.21 7.37
N ARG A 45 6.61 8.29 7.99
CA ARG A 45 7.56 8.18 9.10
C ARG A 45 6.99 7.35 10.25
N SER A 46 5.77 7.64 10.69
CA SER A 46 5.13 6.94 11.81
C SER A 46 4.91 5.45 11.52
N ALA A 47 4.54 5.10 10.29
CA ALA A 47 4.33 3.72 9.89
C ALA A 47 5.63 2.91 9.91
N ILE A 48 6.73 3.52 9.46
CA ILE A 48 8.05 2.86 9.38
C ILE A 48 8.69 2.73 10.76
N VAL A 49 8.64 3.81 11.55
CA VAL A 49 9.39 3.90 12.81
C VAL A 49 8.60 3.29 13.98
N ASP A 50 7.29 3.55 14.04
CA ASP A 50 6.49 3.18 15.20
C ASP A 50 5.63 1.93 14.97
N ALA A 51 5.59 1.38 13.75
CA ALA A 51 4.80 0.20 13.36
C ALA A 51 3.33 0.24 13.83
N ARG A 52 2.71 1.42 13.82
CA ARG A 52 1.39 1.69 14.41
C ARG A 52 0.19 1.20 13.59
N TYR A 53 0.40 0.80 12.34
CA TYR A 53 -0.69 0.55 11.38
C TYR A 53 -0.45 -0.73 10.58
N ASP A 54 -1.52 -1.48 10.31
CA ASP A 54 -1.48 -2.68 9.46
C ASP A 54 -1.39 -2.35 7.96
N GLY A 55 -1.84 -1.16 7.57
CA GLY A 55 -1.84 -0.71 6.18
C GLY A 55 -1.95 0.81 6.06
N LEU A 56 -1.51 1.34 4.91
CA LEU A 56 -1.58 2.76 4.57
C LEU A 56 -2.31 2.94 3.24
N VAL A 57 -3.13 3.99 3.17
CA VAL A 57 -3.81 4.39 1.93
C VAL A 57 -3.21 5.71 1.45
N ALA A 58 -2.45 5.65 0.36
CA ALA A 58 -1.99 6.84 -0.36
C ALA A 58 -3.06 7.29 -1.36
N MET A 59 -3.22 8.60 -1.54
CA MET A 59 -4.21 9.14 -2.48
C MET A 59 -3.77 9.00 -3.94
N TYR A 60 -2.46 8.93 -4.20
CA TYR A 60 -1.91 8.74 -5.53
C TYR A 60 -0.60 7.95 -5.51
N HIS A 61 -0.21 7.46 -6.68
CA HIS A 61 0.84 6.45 -6.86
C HIS A 61 2.17 6.86 -6.21
N GLU A 62 2.72 8.01 -6.56
CA GLU A 62 4.06 8.41 -6.10
C GLU A 62 4.12 8.70 -4.60
N GLN A 63 3.02 9.17 -4.01
CA GLN A 63 2.91 9.44 -2.58
C GLN A 63 3.19 8.19 -1.73
N GLY A 64 2.73 7.02 -2.19
CA GLY A 64 2.99 5.74 -1.52
C GLY A 64 4.21 5.00 -2.07
N HIS A 65 4.43 5.02 -3.39
CA HIS A 65 5.45 4.21 -4.03
C HIS A 65 6.87 4.72 -3.76
N ILE A 66 7.12 6.04 -3.72
CA ILE A 66 8.45 6.58 -3.44
C ILE A 66 8.98 6.08 -2.09
N PRO A 67 8.28 6.30 -0.96
CA PRO A 67 8.80 5.87 0.33
C PRO A 67 8.94 4.35 0.43
N PHE A 68 7.96 3.61 -0.09
CA PHE A 68 8.00 2.15 -0.09
C PHE A 68 9.24 1.59 -0.82
N LYS A 69 9.60 2.18 -1.97
CA LYS A 69 10.81 1.80 -2.72
C LYS A 69 12.10 2.15 -1.97
N LEU A 70 12.14 3.25 -1.22
CA LEU A 70 13.32 3.63 -0.43
C LEU A 70 13.60 2.64 0.71
N ILE A 71 12.57 1.99 1.27
CA ILE A 71 12.72 1.12 2.45
C ILE A 71 12.99 -0.34 2.05
N GLY A 72 12.46 -0.79 0.91
CA GLY A 72 12.46 -2.22 0.62
C GLY A 72 12.13 -2.61 -0.82
N PHE A 73 12.70 -1.91 -1.81
CA PHE A 73 12.46 -2.14 -3.24
C PHE A 73 12.50 -3.63 -3.64
N ASP A 74 13.57 -4.34 -3.25
CA ASP A 74 13.81 -5.72 -3.71
C ASP A 74 12.85 -6.76 -3.10
N ARG A 75 12.14 -6.39 -2.03
CA ARG A 75 11.26 -7.30 -1.27
C ARG A 75 9.78 -6.97 -1.43
N ALA A 76 9.48 -5.88 -2.14
CA ALA A 76 8.14 -5.43 -2.38
C ALA A 76 7.34 -6.42 -3.24
N VAL A 77 6.11 -6.73 -2.82
CA VAL A 77 5.16 -7.53 -3.60
C VAL A 77 3.93 -6.69 -3.90
N ASN A 78 3.51 -6.67 -5.17
CA ASN A 78 2.25 -6.07 -5.56
C ASN A 78 1.13 -7.11 -5.41
N VAL A 79 0.09 -6.77 -4.67
CA VAL A 79 -1.11 -7.59 -4.48
C VAL A 79 -2.31 -6.82 -5.05
N THR A 80 -3.11 -7.48 -5.87
CA THR A 80 -4.34 -6.87 -6.41
C THR A 80 -5.55 -7.31 -5.59
N LEU A 81 -6.16 -6.36 -4.89
CA LEU A 81 -7.36 -6.57 -4.08
C LEU A 81 -8.64 -6.42 -4.93
N GLY A 82 -9.72 -7.09 -4.51
CA GLY A 82 -11.04 -6.99 -5.16
C GLY A 82 -11.29 -7.97 -6.32
N LEU A 83 -10.30 -8.79 -6.70
CA LEU A 83 -10.47 -9.83 -7.71
C LEU A 83 -11.08 -11.11 -7.11
N PRO A 84 -11.77 -11.95 -7.91
CA PRO A 84 -12.27 -13.26 -7.47
C PRO A 84 -11.16 -14.33 -7.34
N ILE A 85 -9.91 -13.96 -7.58
CA ILE A 85 -8.73 -14.84 -7.51
C ILE A 85 -7.60 -14.14 -6.76
N VAL A 86 -6.72 -14.93 -6.14
CA VAL A 86 -5.46 -14.39 -5.57
C VAL A 86 -4.53 -14.01 -6.72
N ARG A 87 -4.14 -12.74 -6.77
CA ARG A 87 -3.18 -12.22 -7.77
C ARG A 87 -2.10 -11.40 -7.09
N THR A 88 -0.86 -11.86 -7.27
CA THR A 88 0.36 -11.17 -6.84
C THR A 88 1.30 -10.96 -8.02
N SER A 89 2.19 -9.97 -7.97
CA SER A 89 3.27 -9.80 -8.96
C SER A 89 4.54 -9.23 -8.32
N PRO A 90 5.72 -9.46 -8.93
CA PRO A 90 6.91 -8.74 -8.53
C PRO A 90 6.74 -7.22 -8.72
N SER A 91 7.53 -6.44 -7.99
CA SER A 91 7.50 -4.97 -8.01
C SER A 91 8.54 -4.32 -8.95
N HIS A 92 9.31 -5.14 -9.67
CA HIS A 92 10.29 -4.68 -10.65
C HIS A 92 9.72 -4.66 -12.08
N GLY A 93 10.41 -3.94 -12.97
CA GLY A 93 10.10 -3.90 -14.39
C GLY A 93 10.63 -5.12 -15.16
N THR A 94 10.67 -5.00 -16.49
CA THR A 94 11.07 -6.07 -17.40
C THR A 94 12.58 -6.34 -17.43
N ALA A 95 13.41 -5.36 -17.05
CA ALA A 95 14.87 -5.44 -17.01
C ALA A 95 15.49 -6.01 -18.32
N PHE A 96 15.10 -5.42 -19.46
CA PHE A 96 15.52 -5.89 -20.80
C PHE A 96 17.03 -5.85 -21.01
N ASP A 97 17.71 -4.92 -20.36
CA ASP A 97 19.15 -4.74 -20.36
C ASP A 97 19.94 -5.92 -19.77
N ILE A 98 19.28 -6.76 -18.95
CA ILE A 98 19.89 -7.96 -18.33
C ILE A 98 19.25 -9.27 -18.80
N ALA A 99 18.34 -9.22 -19.78
CA ALA A 99 17.68 -10.40 -20.31
C ALA A 99 18.73 -11.39 -20.87
N TRP A 100 18.58 -12.67 -20.54
CA TRP A 100 19.47 -13.77 -20.97
C TRP A 100 20.92 -13.69 -20.46
N GLN A 101 21.23 -12.81 -19.50
CA GLN A 101 22.58 -12.69 -18.93
C GLN A 101 22.80 -13.54 -17.68
N GLY A 102 21.73 -14.13 -17.12
CA GLY A 102 21.81 -14.96 -15.89
C GLY A 102 22.08 -14.16 -14.60
N ILE A 103 22.01 -12.83 -14.65
CA ILE A 103 22.27 -11.94 -13.50
C ILE A 103 21.00 -11.37 -12.86
N ALA A 104 19.82 -11.79 -13.33
CA ALA A 104 18.55 -11.36 -12.76
C ALA A 104 18.37 -11.92 -11.34
N ARG A 105 17.89 -11.06 -10.45
CA ARG A 105 17.65 -11.37 -9.04
C ARG A 105 16.22 -11.93 -8.85
N PRO A 106 16.05 -13.21 -8.46
CA PRO A 106 14.72 -13.84 -8.41
C PRO A 106 13.89 -13.48 -7.17
N GLU A 107 14.46 -12.77 -6.19
CA GLU A 107 13.86 -12.54 -4.86
C GLU A 107 12.48 -11.91 -4.93
N GLY A 108 12.27 -10.94 -5.84
CA GLY A 108 10.98 -10.28 -6.02
C GLY A 108 9.89 -11.25 -6.54
N MET A 109 10.24 -12.13 -7.48
CA MET A 109 9.32 -13.15 -8.00
C MET A 109 9.03 -14.22 -6.93
N CYS A 110 10.06 -14.70 -6.24
CA CYS A 110 9.89 -15.64 -5.13
C CYS A 110 9.01 -15.06 -4.03
N GLY A 111 9.21 -13.78 -3.67
CA GLY A 111 8.36 -13.07 -2.71
C GLY A 111 6.90 -13.02 -3.13
N ALA A 112 6.63 -12.75 -4.42
CA ALA A 112 5.27 -12.75 -4.96
C ALA A 112 4.61 -14.13 -4.84
N MET A 113 5.31 -15.20 -5.26
CA MET A 113 4.80 -16.58 -5.17
C MET A 113 4.51 -17.00 -3.72
N LEU A 114 5.43 -16.71 -2.79
CA LEU A 114 5.24 -17.04 -1.37
C LEU A 114 4.08 -16.26 -0.75
N THR A 115 3.90 -15.00 -1.14
CA THR A 115 2.77 -14.17 -0.69
C THR A 115 1.45 -14.74 -1.19
N ALA A 116 1.37 -15.13 -2.47
CA ALA A 116 0.17 -15.79 -3.01
C ALA A 116 -0.16 -17.07 -2.24
N ALA A 117 0.84 -17.92 -1.97
CA ALA A 117 0.65 -19.14 -1.18
C ALA A 117 0.06 -18.84 0.21
N ARG A 118 0.60 -17.83 0.92
CA ARG A 118 0.09 -17.41 2.24
C ARG A 118 -1.36 -16.91 2.18
N LEU A 119 -1.70 -16.12 1.15
CA LEU A 119 -3.05 -15.60 0.97
C LEU A 119 -4.08 -16.70 0.70
N VAL A 120 -3.73 -17.72 -0.10
CA VAL A 120 -4.62 -18.87 -0.34
C VAL A 120 -4.96 -19.60 0.97
N HIS A 121 -3.95 -19.90 1.80
CA HIS A 121 -4.16 -20.62 3.06
C HIS A 121 -5.02 -19.83 4.07
N SER A 122 -4.91 -18.49 4.06
CA SER A 122 -5.67 -17.62 4.95
C SER A 122 -7.12 -17.42 4.48
N VAL A 123 -7.37 -17.40 3.17
CA VAL A 123 -8.73 -17.39 2.60
C VAL A 123 -9.48 -18.66 2.98
N ASP A 124 -8.84 -19.82 2.90
CA ASP A 124 -9.47 -21.09 3.28
C ASP A 124 -9.82 -21.11 4.76
N ALA A 125 -8.96 -20.59 5.64
CA ALA A 125 -9.26 -20.47 7.07
C ALA A 125 -10.45 -19.54 7.36
N CYS A 126 -10.62 -18.46 6.59
CA CYS A 126 -11.73 -17.52 6.74
C CYS A 126 -13.07 -18.11 6.28
N LYS A 127 -13.09 -18.93 5.22
CA LYS A 127 -14.30 -19.59 4.72
C LYS A 127 -14.87 -20.67 5.66
N HIS A 128 -14.09 -21.15 6.62
CA HIS A 128 -14.48 -22.18 7.59
C HIS A 128 -14.77 -21.60 9.00
N ARG A 129 -14.86 -20.27 9.14
CA ARG A 129 -15.38 -19.57 10.31
C ARG A 129 -16.76 -19.00 10.01
#